data_AF-A0A4R0N9R8-F1
#
_entry.id   AF-A0A4R0N9R8-F1
#
_cell.length_a   1.000
_cell.length_b   1.000
_cell.length_c   1.000
_cell.angle_alpha   90.00
_cell.angle_beta   90.00
_cell.angle_gamma   90.00
#
_symmetry.space_group_name_H-M   'P 1'
#
loop_
_entity.id
_entity.type
_entity.pdbx_description
1 polymer ?
#
loop_
_entity_poly.entity_id
_entity_poly.type
_entity_poly.pdbx_seq_one_letter_code
_entity_poly.pdbx_strand_id
1 'polypeptide(L)'
;MKRFYHQTYYFWLITRIIFIAGALLDSGRMFGKGLETLDVFINLSIIGYLGLMIYNTVNEFRNALVSTVTKYIVGVASLVLAFVIIVIVVTHDSRLISLAGPFVIWIVLLGIFDLLILNRSEEVQEEIEVE
;
A
#
# COMPACT_ATOMS: atom_id res chain seq x y z
N MET A 1 13.60 -6.16 -21.22
CA MET A 1 13.24 -5.96 -19.80
C MET A 1 12.51 -4.64 -19.49
N LYS A 2 12.82 -3.50 -20.15
CA LYS A 2 12.15 -2.21 -19.89
C LYS A 2 10.61 -2.24 -20.04
N ARG A 3 10.10 -2.92 -21.07
CA ARG A 3 8.65 -3.01 -21.36
C ARG A 3 7.86 -3.82 -20.32
N PHE A 4 8.44 -4.92 -19.82
CA PHE A 4 7.83 -5.74 -18.76
C PHE A 4 7.70 -4.95 -17.47
N TYR A 5 8.77 -4.27 -17.04
CA TYR A 5 8.75 -3.43 -15.85
C TYR A 5 7.72 -2.30 -15.93
N HIS A 6 7.62 -1.66 -17.09
CA HIS A 6 6.66 -0.59 -17.32
C HIS A 6 5.21 -1.11 -17.24
N GLN A 7 4.94 -2.30 -17.80
CA GLN A 7 3.63 -2.96 -17.68
C GLN A 7 3.32 -3.36 -16.23
N THR A 8 4.29 -3.93 -15.51
CA THR A 8 4.14 -4.29 -14.09
C THR A 8 3.89 -3.06 -13.23
N TYR A 9 4.58 -1.94 -13.50
CA TYR A 9 4.36 -0.67 -12.82
C TYR A 9 2.92 -0.16 -12.96
N TYR A 10 2.40 -0.12 -14.18
CA TYR A 10 1.00 0.32 -14.38
C TYR A 10 -0.01 -0.65 -13.79
N PHE A 11 0.27 -1.96 -13.81
CA PHE A 11 -0.58 -2.94 -13.14
C PHE A 11 -0.70 -2.65 -11.63
N TRP A 12 0.43 -2.38 -10.96
CA TRP A 12 0.43 -2.03 -9.54
C TRP A 12 -0.24 -0.67 -9.28
N LEU A 13 -0.01 0.31 -10.14
CA LEU A 13 -0.65 1.62 -10.04
C LEU A 13 -2.19 1.51 -10.15
N ILE A 14 -2.69 0.79 -11.16
CA ILE A 14 -4.13 0.62 -11.40
C ILE A 14 -4.77 -0.14 -10.24
N THR A 15 -4.17 -1.25 -9.80
CA THR A 15 -4.71 -2.04 -8.68
C THR A 15 -4.71 -1.24 -7.38
N ARG A 16 -3.69 -0.41 -7.14
CA ARG A 16 -3.63 0.53 -6.01
C ARG A 16 -4.76 1.55 -6.05
N ILE A 17 -5.06 2.14 -7.21
CA ILE A 17 -6.17 3.11 -7.37
C ILE A 17 -7.52 2.46 -7.09
N ILE A 18 -7.77 1.26 -7.65
CA ILE A 18 -9.00 0.50 -7.41
C ILE A 18 -9.15 0.22 -5.91
N PHE A 19 -8.06 -0.16 -5.25
CA PHE A 19 -8.08 -0.43 -3.83
C PHE A 19 -8.40 0.82 -2.98
N ILE A 20 -7.74 1.95 -3.27
CA ILE A 20 -8.01 3.23 -2.61
C ILE A 20 -9.49 3.59 -2.75
N ALA A 21 -10.05 3.48 -3.96
CA ALA A 21 -11.46 3.77 -4.21
C ALA A 21 -12.38 2.86 -3.40
N GLY A 22 -12.11 1.55 -3.38
CA GLY A 22 -12.87 0.58 -2.59
C GLY A 22 -12.81 0.87 -1.09
N ALA A 23 -11.63 1.17 -0.56
CA ALA A 23 -11.43 1.44 0.86
C ALA A 23 -12.08 2.77 1.30
N LEU A 24 -12.11 3.79 0.46
CA LEU A 24 -12.83 5.04 0.72
C LEU A 24 -14.36 4.83 0.79
N LEU A 25 -14.90 3.99 -0.10
CA LEU A 25 -16.33 3.65 -0.09
C LEU A 25 -16.74 2.86 1.16
N ASP A 26 -15.87 1.98 1.65
CA ASP A 26 -16.13 1.16 2.84
C ASP A 26 -15.97 1.97 4.14
N SER A 27 -14.90 2.78 4.25
CA SER A 27 -14.67 3.64 5.42
C SER A 27 -15.77 4.69 5.63
N GLY A 28 -16.42 5.16 4.55
CA GLY A 28 -17.60 6.02 4.66
C GLY A 28 -18.79 5.39 5.39
N ARG A 29 -18.86 4.05 5.48
CA ARG A 29 -19.92 3.31 6.20
C ARG A 29 -19.63 3.12 7.69
N MET A 30 -18.40 3.37 8.14
CA MET A 30 -17.96 3.11 9.51
C MET A 30 -18.37 4.21 10.50
N PHE A 31 -18.58 5.45 10.05
CA PHE A 31 -18.94 6.59 10.92
C PHE A 31 -20.36 6.50 11.53
N GLY A 32 -21.17 5.52 11.12
CA GLY A 32 -22.57 5.37 11.58
C GLY A 32 -22.77 4.41 12.76
N LYS A 33 -21.75 3.68 13.21
CA LYS A 33 -21.87 2.70 14.30
C LYS A 33 -21.02 3.13 15.48
N GLY A 34 -21.54 2.99 16.71
CA GLY A 34 -20.75 3.19 17.92
C GLY A 34 -19.62 2.17 17.94
N LEU A 35 -18.39 2.63 17.66
CA LEU A 35 -17.21 1.79 17.52
C LEU A 35 -16.56 1.58 18.89
N GLU A 36 -16.18 0.35 19.20
CA GLU A 36 -15.31 0.04 20.34
C GLU A 36 -13.94 0.71 20.14
N THR A 37 -13.24 1.02 21.25
CA THR A 37 -11.99 1.80 21.22
C THR A 37 -10.90 1.14 20.34
N LEU A 38 -10.89 -0.19 20.27
CA LEU A 38 -9.95 -0.96 19.45
C LEU A 38 -10.27 -0.86 17.95
N ASP A 39 -11.56 -0.91 17.57
CA ASP A 39 -12.00 -0.73 16.19
C ASP A 39 -11.69 0.68 15.69
N VAL A 40 -11.85 1.70 16.53
CA VAL A 40 -11.47 3.09 16.20
C VAL A 40 -9.99 3.18 15.86
N PHE A 41 -9.12 2.56 16.65
CA PHE A 41 -7.67 2.60 16.44
C PHE A 41 -7.25 1.91 15.14
N ILE A 42 -7.83 0.73 14.86
CA ILE A 42 -7.59 0.01 13.60
C ILE A 42 -8.04 0.86 12.41
N ASN A 43 -9.24 1.43 12.48
CA ASN A 43 -9.78 2.26 11.41
C ASN A 43 -8.94 3.51 11.17
N LEU A 44 -8.49 4.18 12.23
CA LEU A 44 -7.60 5.34 12.11
C LEU A 44 -6.25 4.97 11.46
N SER A 45 -5.71 3.80 11.81
CA SER A 45 -4.47 3.29 11.21
C SER A 45 -4.64 3.00 9.71
N ILE A 46 -5.77 2.40 9.32
CA ILE A 46 -6.11 2.14 7.91
C ILE A 46 -6.30 3.46 7.15
N ILE A 47 -7.00 4.44 7.72
CA ILE A 47 -7.20 5.76 7.11
C ILE A 47 -5.86 6.50 6.94
N GLY A 48 -4.98 6.45 7.95
CA GLY A 48 -3.64 7.04 7.87
C GLY A 48 -2.80 6.41 6.76
N TYR A 49 -2.83 5.07 6.66
CA TYR A 49 -2.17 4.34 5.57
C TYR A 49 -2.76 4.67 4.19
N LEU A 50 -4.09 4.78 4.07
CA LEU A 50 -4.74 5.23 2.83
C LEU A 50 -4.29 6.64 2.42
N GLY A 51 -4.17 7.58 3.38
CA GLY A 51 -3.65 8.91 3.10
C GLY A 51 -2.23 8.90 2.54
N LEU A 52 -1.35 8.11 3.15
CA LEU A 52 0.02 7.87 2.67
C LEU A 52 0.05 7.28 1.26
N MET A 53 -0.82 6.30 0.99
CA MET A 53 -0.91 5.64 -0.30
C MET A 53 -1.43 6.57 -1.40
N ILE A 54 -2.45 7.40 -1.09
CA ILE A 54 -2.96 8.43 -1.99
C ILE A 54 -1.87 9.45 -2.28
N TYR A 55 -1.19 9.95 -1.25
CA TYR A 55 -0.09 10.91 -1.40
C TYR A 55 1.02 10.37 -2.31
N ASN A 56 1.44 9.13 -2.10
CA ASN A 56 2.44 8.47 -2.94
C ASN A 56 1.98 8.35 -4.39
N THR A 57 0.74 7.91 -4.61
CA THR A 57 0.15 7.75 -5.95
C THR A 57 0.04 9.08 -6.69
N VAL A 58 -0.39 10.15 -6.02
CA VAL A 58 -0.47 11.50 -6.61
C VAL A 58 0.92 12.00 -7.01
N ASN A 59 1.93 11.79 -6.16
CA ASN A 59 3.30 12.20 -6.48
C ASN A 59 3.88 11.39 -7.66
N GLU A 60 3.58 10.09 -7.74
CA GLU A 60 3.92 9.25 -8.90
C GLU A 60 3.30 9.79 -10.20
N PHE A 61 2.03 10.23 -10.17
CA PHE A 61 1.38 10.83 -11.35
C PHE A 61 1.97 12.19 -11.74
N ARG A 62 2.45 12.98 -10.78
CA ARG A 62 3.03 14.29 -11.04
C ARG A 62 4.43 14.21 -11.63
N ASN A 63 4.99 13.01 -11.85
CA ASN A 63 6.41 12.79 -12.17
C ASN A 63 7.35 13.56 -11.23
N ALA A 64 6.88 13.93 -10.05
CA ALA A 64 7.75 14.43 -9.01
C ALA A 64 8.67 13.27 -8.68
N LEU A 65 9.97 13.52 -8.53
CA LEU A 65 10.89 12.57 -7.92
C LEU A 65 10.30 12.23 -6.55
N VAL A 66 9.52 11.16 -6.50
CA VAL A 66 8.94 10.67 -5.26
C VAL A 66 10.15 10.32 -4.42
N SER A 67 10.32 11.04 -3.32
CA SER A 67 11.45 10.81 -2.43
C SER A 67 11.51 9.32 -2.12
N THR A 68 12.67 8.72 -2.33
CA THR A 68 13.03 7.36 -1.94
C THR A 68 12.48 7.04 -0.54
N VAL A 69 12.56 8.00 0.38
CA VAL A 69 12.01 7.90 1.73
C VAL A 69 10.51 7.59 1.75
N THR A 70 9.70 8.25 0.92
CA THR A 70 8.25 8.05 0.87
C THR A 70 7.89 6.66 0.40
N LYS A 71 8.54 6.16 -0.66
CA LYS A 71 8.31 4.79 -1.17
C LYS A 71 8.73 3.73 -0.16
N TYR A 72 9.84 3.95 0.53
CA TYR A 72 10.28 3.07 1.61
C TYR A 72 9.27 3.03 2.76
N ILE A 73 8.78 4.19 3.22
CA ILE A 73 7.76 4.28 4.26
C ILE A 73 6.49 3.55 3.84
N VAL A 74 6.00 3.76 2.61
CA VAL A 74 4.80 3.09 2.11
C VAL A 74 5.01 1.58 2.01
N GLY A 75 6.15 1.12 1.51
CA GLY A 75 6.48 -0.30 1.40
C GLY A 75 6.53 -1.00 2.77
N VAL A 76 7.23 -0.41 3.74
CA VAL A 76 7.30 -0.94 5.11
C VAL A 76 5.92 -0.90 5.79
N ALA A 77 5.20 0.20 5.67
CA ALA A 77 3.85 0.33 6.24
C ALA A 77 2.88 -0.71 5.66
N SER A 78 2.99 -1.02 4.36
CA SER A 78 2.22 -2.09 3.71
C SER A 78 2.47 -3.45 4.38
N LEU A 79 3.75 -3.80 4.61
CA LEU A 79 4.12 -5.06 5.25
C LEU A 79 3.63 -5.15 6.70
N VAL A 80 3.75 -4.05 7.46
CA VAL A 80 3.23 -3.96 8.84
C VAL A 80 1.71 -4.12 8.84
N LEU A 81 0.99 -3.46 7.92
CA LEU A 81 -0.46 -3.56 7.82
C LEU A 81 -0.91 -4.98 7.49
N ALA A 82 -0.23 -5.65 6.54
CA ALA A 82 -0.49 -7.05 6.22
C ALA A 82 -0.34 -7.95 7.44
N PHE A 83 0.72 -7.77 8.23
CA PHE A 83 0.92 -8.53 9.46
C PHE A 83 -0.21 -8.30 10.48
N VAL A 84 -0.60 -7.04 10.69
CA VAL A 84 -1.71 -6.69 11.60
C VAL A 84 -3.03 -7.34 11.15
N ILE A 85 -3.34 -7.29 9.86
CA ILE A 85 -4.54 -7.92 9.30
C ILE A 85 -4.53 -9.43 9.52
N ILE A 86 -3.40 -10.11 9.30
CA ILE A 86 -3.27 -11.55 9.58
C ILE A 86 -3.59 -11.84 11.05
N VAL A 87 -2.98 -11.10 11.97
CA VAL A 87 -3.18 -11.30 13.42
C VAL A 87 -4.65 -11.12 13.80
N ILE A 88 -5.29 -10.04 13.34
CA ILE A 88 -6.72 -9.78 13.62
C ILE A 88 -7.59 -10.93 13.10
N VAL A 89 -7.40 -11.31 11.85
CA VAL A 89 -8.23 -12.32 11.20
C VAL A 89 -8.05 -13.70 11.83
N VAL A 90 -6.82 -14.07 12.21
CA VAL A 90 -6.54 -15.34 12.89
C VAL A 90 -7.10 -15.38 14.31
N THR A 91 -7.14 -14.25 15.02
CA THR A 91 -7.54 -14.18 16.43
C THR A 91 -9.03 -13.92 16.65
N HIS A 92 -9.71 -13.18 15.75
CA HIS A 92 -11.09 -12.73 15.97
C HIS A 92 -12.12 -13.45 15.10
N ASP A 93 -11.85 -13.67 13.81
CA ASP A 93 -12.82 -14.34 12.94
C ASP A 93 -12.15 -15.02 11.73
N SER A 94 -11.93 -16.33 11.84
CA SER A 94 -11.34 -17.15 10.79
C SER A 94 -12.20 -17.24 9.52
N ARG A 95 -13.49 -16.86 9.57
CA ARG A 95 -14.36 -16.85 8.38
C ARG A 95 -13.98 -15.76 7.39
N LEU A 96 -13.34 -14.69 7.87
CA LEU A 96 -12.84 -13.60 7.05
C LEU A 96 -11.54 -13.95 6.33
N ILE A 97 -10.87 -15.07 6.67
CA ILE A 97 -9.61 -15.52 6.05
C ILE A 97 -9.73 -15.63 4.53
N SER A 98 -10.84 -16.16 4.02
CA SER A 98 -11.03 -16.37 2.58
C SER A 98 -11.04 -15.05 1.79
N LEU A 99 -11.46 -13.94 2.41
CA LEU A 99 -11.47 -12.61 1.79
C LEU A 99 -10.19 -11.84 2.11
N ALA A 100 -9.73 -11.93 3.35
CA ALA A 100 -8.54 -11.23 3.83
C ALA A 100 -7.24 -11.81 3.27
N GLY A 101 -7.18 -13.12 3.00
CA GLY A 101 -5.99 -13.80 2.47
C GLY A 101 -5.50 -13.22 1.14
N PRO A 102 -6.34 -13.17 0.08
CA PRO A 102 -5.99 -12.54 -1.19
C PRO A 102 -5.56 -11.08 -1.02
N PHE A 103 -6.22 -10.36 -0.10
CA PHE A 103 -5.92 -8.97 0.17
C PHE A 103 -4.56 -8.76 0.85
N VAL A 104 -4.26 -9.58 1.85
CA VAL A 104 -2.95 -9.62 2.53
C VAL A 104 -1.85 -9.94 1.54
N ILE A 105 -2.04 -10.94 0.68
CA ILE A 105 -1.08 -11.29 -0.38
C ILE A 105 -0.86 -10.09 -1.29
N TRP A 106 -1.94 -9.41 -1.72
CA TRP A 106 -1.84 -8.24 -2.56
C TRP A 106 -1.07 -7.09 -1.89
N ILE A 107 -1.34 -6.78 -0.62
CA ILE A 107 -0.60 -5.76 0.14
C ILE A 107 0.88 -6.11 0.28
N VAL A 108 1.20 -7.38 0.58
CA VAL A 108 2.59 -7.82 0.72
C VAL A 108 3.33 -7.67 -0.61
N LEU A 109 2.73 -8.11 -1.71
CA LEU A 109 3.32 -7.97 -3.04
C LEU A 109 3.47 -6.50 -3.46
N LEU A 110 2.51 -5.64 -3.13
CA LEU A 110 2.60 -4.20 -3.34
C LEU A 110 3.78 -3.59 -2.56
N GLY A 111 3.91 -3.93 -1.28
CA GLY A 111 5.00 -3.45 -0.42
C GLY A 111 6.37 -3.90 -0.90
N ILE A 112 6.50 -5.18 -1.29
CA ILE A 112 7.72 -5.71 -1.90
C ILE A 112 8.02 -4.98 -3.22
N PHE A 113 7.01 -4.75 -4.06
CA PHE A 113 7.18 -4.06 -5.34
C PHE A 113 7.67 -2.62 -5.14
N ASP A 114 7.10 -1.88 -4.18
CA ASP A 114 7.54 -0.51 -3.87
C ASP A 114 9.00 -0.46 -3.39
N LEU A 115 9.42 -1.45 -2.59
CA LEU A 115 10.81 -1.59 -2.15
C LEU A 115 11.76 -2.00 -3.30
N LEU A 116 11.31 -2.85 -4.23
CA LEU A 116 12.11 -3.26 -5.39
C LEU A 116 12.31 -2.13 -6.40
N ILE A 117 11.30 -1.26 -6.59
CA ILE A 117 11.45 -0.06 -7.44
C ILE A 117 12.55 0.85 -6.88
N LEU A 118 12.68 0.90 -5.57
CA LEU A 118 13.61 1.74 -4.84
C LEU A 118 15.07 1.48 -5.21
N ASN A 119 15.50 0.22 -5.07
CA ASN A 119 16.86 -0.22 -5.39
C ASN A 119 17.23 0.10 -6.84
N ARG A 120 16.24 0.06 -7.74
CA ARG A 120 16.48 0.32 -9.16
C ARG A 120 16.56 1.81 -9.50
N SER A 121 15.86 2.67 -8.77
CA SER A 121 15.99 4.13 -8.96
C SER A 121 17.34 4.65 -8.45
N GLU A 122 17.90 4.02 -7.41
CA GLU A 122 19.23 4.36 -6.89
C GLU A 122 20.34 3.96 -7.88
N GLU A 123 20.30 2.74 -8.44
CA GLU A 123 21.27 2.30 -9.48
C GLU A 123 21.31 3.24 -10.69
N VAL A 124 20.15 3.75 -11.13
CA VAL A 124 20.06 4.65 -12.29
C VAL A 124 20.51 6.09 -11.95
N GLN A 125 20.41 6.51 -10.69
CA GLN A 125 20.94 7.80 -10.25
C GLN A 125 22.45 7.76 -10.04
N GLU A 126 23.00 6.66 -9.53
CA GLU A 126 24.45 6.46 -9.42
C GLU A 126 25.14 6.44 -10.79
N GLU A 127 24.53 5.84 -11.83
CA GLU A 127 25.09 5.88 -13.19
C GLU A 127 25.18 7.30 -13.78
N ILE A 128 24.34 8.25 -13.34
CA ILE A 128 24.31 9.64 -13.85
C ILE A 128 25.29 10.55 -13.10
N GLU A 129 25.60 10.24 -11.83
CA GLU A 129 26.60 11.00 -11.05
C GLU A 129 28.05 10.58 -11.33
N VAL A 130 28.27 9.45 -11.99
CA VAL A 130 29.60 8.90 -12.31
C VAL A 130 30.08 9.29 -13.74
N GLU A 131 29.22 9.87 -14.57
CA GLU A 131 29.55 10.46 -15.89
C GLU A 131 29.83 11.97 -15.82
#